data_AF-A0A8B6EPV7-F1
#
_entry.id   AF-A0A8B6EPV7-F1
#
_cell.length_a   1.000
_cell.length_b   1.000
_cell.length_c   1.000
_cell.angle_alpha   90.00
_cell.angle_beta   90.00
_cell.angle_gamma   90.00
#
_symmetry.space_group_name_H-M   'P 1'
#
loop_
_entity.id
_entity.type
_entity.pdbx_description
1 polymer ?
#
loop_
_entity_poly.entity_id
_entity_poly.type
_entity_poly.pdbx_seq_one_letter_code
_entity_poly.pdbx_strand_id
1 'polypeptide(L)'
;MTSMKKWWIGGSDVWNEGQFEWISGQNITYTNWGPGQPDDASNDGTTNADCIQYFFRTVDQSFAWLDLRCDSNISSICESKAFI
;
A
#
# COMPACT_ATOMS: atom_id res chain seq x y z
N MET A 1 9.52 -16.57 16.12
CA MET A 1 9.19 -16.15 14.74
C MET A 1 8.52 -14.80 14.83
N THR A 2 9.26 -13.72 14.61
CA THR A 2 8.73 -12.36 14.70
C THR A 2 7.84 -12.12 13.49
N SER A 3 6.56 -11.82 13.70
CA SER A 3 5.62 -11.50 12.62
C SER A 3 6.15 -10.31 11.81
N MET A 4 6.21 -10.43 10.48
CA MET A 4 6.55 -9.32 9.59
C MET A 4 5.47 -8.24 9.72
N LYS A 5 5.88 -7.06 10.19
CA LYS A 5 4.95 -5.94 10.42
C LYS A 5 4.51 -5.34 9.09
N LYS A 6 3.20 -5.35 8.85
CA LYS A 6 2.55 -4.83 7.64
C LYS A 6 1.20 -4.22 7.98
N TRP A 7 0.83 -3.18 7.26
CA TRP A 7 -0.44 -2.50 7.40
C TRP A 7 -0.94 -1.99 6.07
N TRP A 8 -2.25 -1.84 5.93
CA TRP A 8 -2.83 -1.00 4.90
C TRP A 8 -2.64 0.48 5.25
N ILE A 9 -2.34 1.28 4.22
CA ILE A 9 -2.46 2.74 4.26
C ILE A 9 -3.51 3.17 3.23
N GLY A 10 -3.99 4.41 3.34
CA GLY A 10 -5.18 4.86 2.60
C GLY A 10 -4.99 5.13 1.10
N GLY A 11 -3.91 4.66 0.48
CA GLY A 11 -3.63 4.91 -0.93
C GLY A 11 -4.09 3.74 -1.80
N SER A 12 -4.66 4.04 -2.97
CA SER A 12 -5.12 3.05 -3.94
C SER A 12 -5.29 3.64 -5.34
N ASP A 13 -5.29 2.81 -6.37
CA ASP A 13 -5.62 3.16 -7.76
C ASP A 13 -6.82 2.37 -8.33
N VAL A 14 -7.65 1.80 -7.44
CA VAL A 14 -8.90 1.06 -7.74
C VAL A 14 -9.84 1.73 -8.74
N TRP A 15 -9.75 3.05 -8.92
CA TRP A 15 -10.56 3.81 -9.86
C TRP A 15 -9.93 3.95 -11.25
N ASN A 16 -8.59 3.94 -11.33
CA ASN A 16 -7.84 4.14 -12.54
C ASN A 16 -6.41 3.59 -12.39
N GLU A 17 -6.19 2.40 -12.93
CA GLU A 17 -4.92 1.66 -12.87
C GLU A 17 -3.70 2.55 -13.17
N GLY A 18 -2.70 2.47 -12.28
CA GLY A 18 -1.47 3.25 -12.35
C GLY A 18 -1.62 4.71 -11.91
N GLN A 19 -2.80 5.15 -11.44
CA GLN A 19 -3.05 6.48 -10.88
C GLN A 19 -3.49 6.39 -9.41
N PHE A 20 -2.50 6.24 -8.52
CA PHE A 20 -2.76 6.15 -7.09
C PHE A 20 -3.22 7.48 -6.47
N GLU A 21 -4.24 7.39 -5.63
CA GLU A 21 -4.82 8.50 -4.88
C GLU A 21 -4.99 8.13 -3.40
N TRP A 22 -4.92 9.12 -2.51
CA TRP A 22 -5.32 8.92 -1.12
C TRP A 22 -6.84 8.88 -1.01
N ILE A 23 -7.37 8.07 -0.09
CA ILE A 23 -8.80 8.01 0.25
C ILE A 23 -9.40 9.36 0.69
N SER A 24 -8.56 10.33 1.05
CA SER A 24 -8.94 11.72 1.32
C SER A 24 -9.28 12.53 0.06
N GLY A 25 -9.01 12.00 -1.13
CA GLY A 25 -9.09 12.69 -2.43
C GLY A 25 -7.86 13.55 -2.75
N GLN A 26 -6.80 13.48 -1.93
CA GLN A 26 -5.55 14.17 -2.22
C GLN A 26 -4.67 13.32 -3.15
N ASN A 27 -3.99 13.98 -4.07
CA ASN A 27 -3.01 13.33 -4.94
C ASN A 27 -1.82 12.79 -4.12
N ILE A 28 -1.29 11.64 -4.53
CA ILE A 28 -0.02 11.15 -4.01
C ILE A 28 1.12 11.99 -4.58
N THR A 29 1.84 12.70 -3.70
CA THR A 29 3.01 13.52 -4.06
C THR A 29 4.33 12.93 -3.60
N TYR A 30 4.27 11.91 -2.73
CA TYR A 30 5.42 11.16 -2.24
C TYR A 30 5.14 9.68 -2.43
N THR A 31 6.16 8.94 -2.88
CA THR A 31 6.09 7.49 -3.01
C THR A 31 7.29 6.83 -2.34
N ASN A 32 7.07 5.62 -1.84
CA ASN A 32 8.12 4.81 -1.23
C ASN A 32 8.00 3.34 -1.66
N TRP A 33 7.83 3.12 -2.95
CA TRP A 33 7.66 1.80 -3.53
C TRP A 33 8.84 0.88 -3.23
N GLY A 34 8.52 -0.38 -2.93
CA GLY A 34 9.50 -1.43 -2.90
C GLY A 34 10.14 -1.65 -4.28
N PRO A 35 11.28 -2.33 -4.35
CA PRO A 35 11.89 -2.73 -5.61
C PRO A 35 10.89 -3.51 -6.47
N GLY A 36 10.67 -3.03 -7.70
CA GLY A 36 9.78 -3.65 -8.68
C GLY A 36 8.31 -3.27 -8.54
N GLN A 37 7.95 -2.31 -7.67
CA GLN A 37 6.57 -1.92 -7.40
C GLN A 37 6.25 -0.50 -7.89
N PRO A 38 4.99 -0.17 -8.18
CA PRO A 38 3.83 -1.08 -8.25
C PRO A 38 3.95 -2.03 -9.46
N ASP A 39 3.44 -3.26 -9.33
CA ASP A 39 3.50 -4.26 -10.39
C ASP A 39 2.14 -4.81 -10.82
N ASP A 40 1.04 -4.35 -10.22
CA ASP A 40 -0.31 -4.85 -10.46
C ASP A 40 -0.38 -6.38 -10.40
N ALA A 41 0.50 -7.03 -9.63
CA ALA A 41 0.64 -8.47 -9.64
C ALA A 41 -0.12 -9.09 -8.48
N SER A 42 -0.79 -10.22 -8.76
CA SER A 42 -1.43 -11.01 -7.72
C SER A 42 -1.09 -12.50 -7.80
N ASN A 43 -1.24 -13.18 -6.66
CA ASN A 43 -0.87 -14.59 -6.51
C ASN A 43 -1.73 -15.56 -7.36
N ASP A 44 -2.88 -15.11 -7.85
CA ASP A 44 -3.76 -15.91 -8.71
C ASP A 44 -3.52 -15.67 -10.22
N GLY A 45 -2.52 -14.83 -10.56
CA GLY A 45 -2.17 -14.49 -11.93
C GLY A 45 -3.05 -13.43 -12.57
N THR A 46 -3.94 -12.79 -11.79
CA THR A 46 -4.71 -11.62 -12.24
C THR A 46 -3.98 -10.31 -11.97
N THR A 47 -4.41 -9.26 -12.66
CA THR A 47 -3.94 -7.88 -12.53
C THR A 47 -5.05 -7.06 -11.86
N ASN A 48 -5.00 -7.03 -10.53
CA ASN A 48 -5.98 -6.35 -9.67
C ASN A 48 -5.41 -6.01 -8.28
N ALA A 49 -4.11 -5.72 -8.26
CA ALA A 49 -3.50 -5.19 -7.06
C ALA A 49 -3.69 -3.69 -7.11
N ASP A 50 -4.54 -3.17 -6.22
CA ASP A 50 -4.92 -1.75 -6.25
C ASP A 50 -4.65 -1.03 -4.92
N CYS A 51 -4.19 -1.74 -3.88
CA CYS A 51 -4.10 -1.24 -2.50
C CYS A 51 -2.66 -1.17 -2.00
N ILE A 52 -2.32 -0.06 -1.33
CA ILE A 52 -0.96 0.13 -0.82
C ILE A 52 -0.77 -0.51 0.55
N GLN A 53 0.07 -1.55 0.61
CA GLN A 53 0.58 -2.14 1.85
C GLN A 53 1.88 -1.45 2.28
N TYR A 54 1.89 -0.90 3.49
CA TYR A 54 3.09 -0.43 4.17
C TYR A 54 3.72 -1.60 4.95
N PHE A 55 4.95 -1.99 4.61
CA PHE A 55 5.60 -3.16 5.23
C PHE A 55 7.05 -2.89 5.61
N PHE A 56 7.53 -3.61 6.65
CA PHE A 56 8.92 -3.56 7.08
C PHE A 56 9.79 -4.51 6.24
N ARG A 57 10.78 -3.96 5.55
CA ARG A 57 11.81 -4.70 4.80
C ARG A 57 12.96 -5.04 5.73
N THR A 58 13.13 -6.33 6.04
CA THR A 58 14.21 -6.79 6.92
C THR A 58 15.59 -6.71 6.29
N VAL A 59 15.69 -6.76 4.95
CA VAL A 59 16.94 -6.75 4.20
C VAL A 59 17.74 -5.46 4.36
N ASP A 60 17.06 -4.33 4.51
CA ASP A 60 17.64 -2.99 4.62
C ASP A 60 17.13 -2.22 5.85
N GLN A 61 16.38 -2.89 6.73
CA GLN A 61 15.76 -2.32 7.94
C GLN A 61 14.93 -1.06 7.67
N SER A 62 14.27 -1.00 6.51
CA SER A 62 13.46 0.14 6.08
C SER A 62 11.98 -0.22 5.96
N PHE A 63 11.15 0.77 5.70
CA PHE A 63 9.78 0.54 5.27
C PHE A 63 9.63 0.83 3.79
N ALA A 64 8.73 0.12 3.13
CA ALA A 64 8.38 0.37 1.74
C ALA A 64 6.90 0.04 1.48
N TRP A 65 6.47 0.35 0.27
CA TRP A 65 5.11 0.13 -0.22
C TRP A 65 5.08 -1.05 -1.18
N LEU A 66 4.07 -1.89 -1.06
CA LEU A 66 3.68 -2.85 -2.09
C LEU A 66 2.30 -2.49 -2.59
N ASP A 67 2.09 -2.71 -3.86
CA ASP A 67 0.81 -2.76 -4.50
C ASP A 67 0.29 -4.20 -4.40
N LEU A 68 -0.84 -4.37 -3.71
CA LEU A 68 -1.39 -5.69 -3.43
C LEU A 68 -2.91 -5.66 -3.48
N ARG A 69 -3.49 -6.83 -3.68
CA ARG A 69 -4.94 -7.02 -3.58
C ARG A 69 -5.50 -6.56 -2.23
N CYS A 70 -6.53 -5.72 -2.33
CA CYS A 70 -7.21 -5.10 -1.20
C CYS A 70 -7.90 -6.11 -0.25
N ASP A 71 -8.16 -7.33 -0.70
CA ASP A 71 -8.87 -8.37 0.05
C ASP A 71 -8.00 -9.10 1.10
N SER A 72 -6.72 -8.75 1.21
CA SER A 72 -5.84 -9.32 2.23
C SER A 72 -6.23 -8.86 3.64
N ASN A 73 -6.36 -9.83 4.55
CA ASN A 73 -6.73 -9.59 5.94
C ASN A 73 -5.51 -9.13 6.77
N ILE A 74 -5.24 -7.82 6.79
CA ILE A 74 -4.21 -7.17 7.61
C ILE A 74 -4.76 -5.89 8.27
N SER A 75 -4.11 -5.44 9.35
CA SER A 75 -4.48 -4.20 10.04
C SER A 75 -4.22 -2.97 9.18
N SER A 76 -4.89 -1.85 9.51
CA SER A 76 -4.70 -0.56 8.82
C SER A 76 -4.14 0.51 9.75
N ILE A 77 -3.46 1.51 9.17
CA ILE A 77 -3.10 2.76 9.84
C ILE A 77 -4.13 3.82 9.42
N CYS A 78 -4.73 4.52 10.39
CA CYS A 78 -5.73 5.55 10.14
C CYS A 78 -5.15 6.95 10.39
N GLU A 79 -5.55 7.90 9.55
CA GLU A 79 -5.33 9.33 9.78
C GLU A 79 -6.67 9.99 10.16
N SER A 80 -6.64 10.92 11.12
CA SER A 80 -7.77 11.77 11.45
C SER A 80 -7.34 13.23 11.38
N LYS A 81 -8.26 14.11 10.98
CA LYS A 81 -8.03 15.56 11.10
C LYS A 81 -7.68 15.91 12.54
N ALA A 82 -6.71 16.79 12.72
CA ALA A 82 -6.48 17.40 14.02
C ALA A 82 -7.75 18.17 14.42
N PHE A 83 -8.22 17.93 15.64
CA PHE A 83 -9.23 18.79 16.25
C PHE A 83 -8.52 20.07 16.68
N ILE A 84 -8.80 21.16 15.99
CA ILE A 84 -8.32 22.51 16.34
C ILE A 84 -9.39 23.17 17.20
#